data_AF-K0RQW9-F1
#
_entry.id   AF-K0RQW9-F1
#
_cell.length_a   1.000
_cell.length_b   1.000
_cell.length_c   1.000
_cell.angle_alpha   90.00
_cell.angle_beta   90.00
_cell.angle_gamma   90.00
#
_symmetry.space_group_name_H-M   'P 1'
#
loop_
_entity.id
_entity.type
_entity.pdbx_description
1 polymer ?
#
loop_
_entity_poly.entity_id
_entity_poly.type
_entity_poly.pdbx_seq_one_letter_code
_entity_poly.pdbx_strand_id
1 'polypeptide(L)' 'MKTVAALALIGSAAAFAPVQQGRVNTAIAGDARSPDGLGVDPGPLDLFDPLGLVEDADSFPRRRAVEIKHGRIAM' A
#
# COMPACT_ATOMS: atom_id res chain seq x y z
N MET A 1 -47.71 -5.05 24.67
CA MET A 1 -46.72 -6.11 24.97
C MET A 1 -46.23 -6.87 23.72
N LYS A 2 -47.06 -7.06 22.68
CA LYS A 2 -46.67 -7.76 21.43
C LYS A 2 -45.73 -6.94 20.51
N THR A 3 -45.77 -5.62 20.58
CA THR A 3 -44.95 -4.71 19.75
C THR A 3 -43.50 -4.58 20.22
N VAL A 4 -43.22 -4.83 21.50
CA VAL A 4 -41.86 -4.75 22.08
C VAL A 4 -41.01 -5.96 21.65
N ALA A 5 -41.63 -7.13 21.53
CA ALA A 5 -40.94 -8.34 21.09
C ALA A 5 -40.46 -8.26 19.62
N ALA A 6 -41.20 -7.56 18.76
CA ALA A 6 -40.83 -7.38 17.35
C ALA A 6 -39.58 -6.49 17.18
N LEU A 7 -39.45 -5.44 18.00
CA LEU A 7 -38.28 -4.54 18.01
C LEU A 7 -37.01 -5.24 18.50
N ALA A 8 -37.12 -6.12 19.50
CA ALA A 8 -35.98 -6.88 20.02
C ALA A 8 -35.41 -7.89 19.02
N LEU A 9 -36.27 -8.52 18.20
CA LEU A 9 -35.85 -9.48 17.16
C LEU A 9 -35.13 -8.79 15.99
N ILE A 10 -35.57 -7.60 15.59
CA ILE A 10 -34.93 -6.83 14.50
C ILE A 10 -33.56 -6.28 14.95
N GLY A 11 -33.44 -5.86 16.21
CA GLY A 11 -32.15 -5.44 16.78
C GLY A 11 -31.10 -6.55 16.84
N SER A 12 -31.53 -7.81 17.06
CA SER A 12 -30.63 -8.96 17.09
C SER A 12 -30.12 -9.34 15.69
N ALA A 13 -30.95 -9.22 14.65
CA ALA A 13 -30.55 -9.53 13.27
C ALA A 13 -29.50 -8.55 12.72
N ALA A 14 -29.56 -7.26 13.10
CA ALA A 14 -28.59 -6.26 12.68
C ALA A 14 -27.20 -6.45 13.30
N ALA A 15 -27.10 -7.08 14.48
CA ALA A 15 -25.83 -7.35 15.15
C ALA A 15 -25.02 -8.49 14.51
N PHE A 16 -25.65 -9.32 13.69
CA PHE A 16 -25.01 -10.42 12.96
C PHE A 16 -24.96 -10.20 11.44
N ALA A 17 -25.36 -9.03 10.95
CA ALA A 17 -25.15 -8.67 9.56
C ALA A 17 -23.63 -8.54 9.31
N PRO A 18 -23.09 -9.15 8.24
CA PRO A 18 -21.68 -9.00 7.92
C PRO A 18 -21.37 -7.52 7.74
N VAL A 19 -20.56 -6.95 8.62
CA VAL A 19 -20.02 -5.61 8.45
C VAL A 19 -19.28 -5.63 7.11
N GLN A 20 -19.74 -4.80 6.18
CA GLN A 20 -19.12 -4.64 4.88
C GLN A 20 -17.73 -4.03 5.12
N GLN A 21 -16.73 -4.89 5.33
CA GLN A 21 -15.35 -4.48 5.47
C GLN A 21 -14.95 -3.85 4.14
N GLY A 22 -14.79 -2.52 4.14
CA GLY A 22 -14.36 -1.80 2.96
C GLY A 22 -13.08 -2.44 2.42
N ARG A 23 -13.11 -2.85 1.14
CA ARG A 23 -11.94 -3.42 0.47
C ARG A 23 -10.85 -2.35 0.47
N VAL A 24 -9.84 -2.50 1.32
CA VAL A 24 -8.61 -1.71 1.24
C VAL A 24 -7.77 -2.33 0.13
N ASN A 25 -7.46 -1.54 -0.90
CA ASN A 25 -6.55 -1.99 -1.95
C ASN A 25 -5.16 -2.20 -1.34
N THR A 26 -4.70 -3.44 -1.35
CA THR A 26 -3.34 -3.82 -0.95
C THR A 26 -2.32 -3.66 -2.08
N ALA A 27 -2.74 -3.12 -3.22
CA ALA A 27 -1.84 -2.81 -4.31
C ALA A 27 -0.91 -1.68 -3.88
N ILE A 28 0.40 -1.96 -3.86
CA ILE A 28 1.42 -0.92 -3.83
C ILE A 28 1.20 -0.09 -5.09
N ALA A 29 1.05 1.23 -4.94
CA ALA A 29 1.03 2.17 -6.05
C ALA A 29 2.45 2.31 -6.63
N GLY A 30 2.98 1.20 -7.14
CA GLY A 30 4.32 1.14 -7.68
C GLY A 30 4.36 1.77 -9.06
N ASP A 31 5.41 2.55 -9.31
CA ASP A 31 5.62 3.16 -10.62
C ASP A 31 6.28 2.17 -11.58
N ALA A 32 5.69 2.00 -12.77
CA ALA A 32 6.20 1.13 -13.82
C ALA A 32 7.57 1.54 -14.38
N ARG A 33 8.03 2.78 -14.11
CA ARG A 33 9.35 3.27 -14.51
C ARG A 33 10.49 2.76 -13.63
N SER A 34 10.20 2.32 -12.40
CA SER A 34 11.18 1.71 -11.50
C SER A 34 11.16 0.18 -11.66
N PRO A 35 12.30 -0.51 -11.84
CA PRO A 35 12.35 -1.96 -12.02
C PRO A 35 11.74 -2.76 -10.86
N ASP A 36 11.73 -2.20 -9.65
CA ASP A 36 11.07 -2.79 -8.48
C ASP A 36 9.77 -2.07 -8.07
N GLY A 37 9.37 -1.04 -8.81
CA GLY A 37 8.19 -0.24 -8.53
C GLY A 37 8.29 0.63 -7.27
N LEU A 38 9.46 0.71 -6.63
CA LEU A 38 9.67 1.40 -5.36
C LEU A 38 10.55 2.64 -5.52
N GLY A 39 10.51 3.54 -4.54
CA GLY A 39 11.38 4.72 -4.47
C GLY A 39 10.99 5.86 -5.41
N VAL A 40 9.81 5.79 -6.03
CA VAL A 40 9.21 6.91 -6.74
C VAL A 40 8.17 7.55 -5.82
N ASP A 41 8.50 8.74 -5.32
CA ASP A 41 7.53 9.56 -4.61
C ASP A 41 6.83 10.49 -5.62
N PRO A 42 5.50 10.64 -5.57
CA PRO A 42 4.75 11.54 -6.45
C PRO A 42 5.03 13.04 -6.18
N GLY A 43 6.09 13.36 -5.43
CA GLY A 43 6.56 14.70 -5.18
C GLY A 43 7.25 15.33 -6.40
N PRO A 44 7.81 16.54 -6.25
CA PRO A 44 8.30 17.35 -7.38
C PRO A 44 9.48 16.73 -8.16
N LEU A 45 10.17 15.74 -7.59
CA LEU A 45 11.35 15.11 -8.18
C LEU A 45 11.03 13.77 -8.88
N ASP A 46 9.87 13.18 -8.60
CA ASP A 46 9.41 11.93 -9.24
C ASP A 46 10.51 10.83 -9.25
N LEU A 47 10.63 10.00 -10.29
CA LEU A 47 11.79 9.12 -10.48
C LEU A 47 13.05 9.95 -10.76
N PHE A 48 13.86 10.15 -9.73
CA PHE A 48 15.12 10.89 -9.83
C PHE A 48 16.29 10.00 -10.27
N ASP A 49 16.54 9.94 -11.58
CA ASP A 49 17.72 9.29 -12.16
C ASP A 49 18.37 10.14 -13.27
N PRO A 50 19.16 11.17 -12.93
CA PRO A 50 19.84 12.00 -13.92
C PRO A 50 21.02 11.29 -14.62
N LEU A 51 21.43 10.12 -14.13
CA LEU A 51 22.61 9.39 -14.60
C LEU A 51 22.27 8.11 -15.38
N GLY A 52 20.98 7.81 -15.60
CA GLY A 52 20.53 6.63 -16.35
C GLY A 52 20.93 5.30 -15.70
N LEU A 53 21.07 5.29 -14.38
CA LEU A 53 21.51 4.16 -13.60
C LEU A 53 20.47 3.03 -13.50
N VAL A 54 19.22 3.33 -13.79
CA VAL A 54 18.08 2.39 -13.78
C VAL A 54 18.10 1.45 -14.98
N GLU A 55 18.74 1.82 -16.10
CA GLU A 55 18.76 1.02 -17.33
C GLU A 55 19.59 -0.28 -17.19
N ASP A 56 20.53 -0.31 -16.24
CA ASP A 56 21.37 -1.48 -15.97
C ASP A 56 20.69 -2.42 -14.95
N ALA A 57 19.88 -3.33 -15.49
CA ALA A 57 19.06 -4.26 -14.72
C ALA A 57 19.86 -5.25 -13.85
N ASP A 58 21.10 -5.59 -14.24
CA ASP A 58 21.91 -6.60 -13.52
C ASP A 58 22.47 -6.05 -12.21
N SER A 59 22.86 -4.77 -12.20
CA SER A 59 23.41 -4.12 -11.01
C SER A 59 22.38 -3.36 -10.19
N PHE A 60 21.18 -3.10 -10.73
CA PHE A 60 20.09 -2.44 -10.03
C PHE A 60 19.74 -3.06 -8.66
N PRO A 61 19.58 -4.40 -8.51
CA PRO A 61 19.25 -5.00 -7.21
C PRO A 61 20.30 -4.72 -6.13
N ARG A 62 21.59 -4.68 -6.53
CA ARG A 62 22.68 -4.34 -5.63
C ARG A 62 22.62 -2.87 -5.21
N ARG A 63 22.34 -1.96 -6.15
CA ARG A 63 22.20 -0.52 -5.85
C ARG A 63 21.02 -0.26 -4.92
N ARG A 64 19.88 -0.94 -5.12
CA ARG A 64 18.73 -0.86 -4.22
C ARG A 64 19.04 -1.37 -2.82
N ALA A 65 19.74 -2.50 -2.70
CA ALA A 65 20.16 -3.02 -1.41
C ALA A 65 21.09 -2.06 -0.67
N VAL A 66 21.99 -1.40 -1.42
CA VAL A 66 22.88 -0.35 -0.91
C VAL A 66 22.10 0.87 -0.43
N GLU A 67 21.13 1.35 -1.20
CA GLU A 67 20.25 2.47 -0.83
C GLU A 67 19.50 2.19 0.47
N ILE A 68 18.83 1.04 0.58
CA ILE A 68 18.08 0.66 1.80
C ILE A 68 19.02 0.53 3.00
N LYS A 69 20.21 -0.07 2.81
CA LYS A 69 21.18 -0.22 3.89
C LYS A 69 21.68 1.14 4.39
N HIS A 70 22.03 2.05 3.50
CA HIS A 70 22.48 3.39 3.88
C HIS A 70 21.35 4.19 4.54
N GLY A 71 20.12 4.09 4.02
CA GLY A 71 18.94 4.70 4.64
C GLY A 71 18.71 4.22 6.08
N ARG A 72 18.84 2.91 6.33
CA ARG A 72 18.73 2.34 7.68
C ARG A 72 19.85 2.76 8.63
N ILE A 73 21.05 3.05 8.11
CA ILE A 73 22.18 3.50 8.93
C ILE A 73 22.04 4.99 9.27
N ALA A 74 21.45 5.77 8.37
CA ALA A 74 21.28 7.21 8.54
C ALA A 74 20.07 7.61 9.40
N MET A 75 19.13 6.70 9.62
CA MET A 75 18.00 6.84 10.57
C MET A 75 18.46 6.63 12.02
#